data_AF-A0A2S9KEB5-F1
#
_entry.id   AF-A0A2S9KEB5-F1
#
_cell.length_a   1.000
_cell.length_b   1.000
_cell.length_c   1.000
_cell.angle_alpha   90.00
_cell.angle_beta   90.00
_cell.angle_gamma   90.00
#
_symmetry.space_group_name_H-M   'P 1'
#
loop_
_entity.id
_entity.type
_entity.pdbx_description
1 polymer ?
#
loop_
_entity_poly.entity_id
_entity_poly.type
_entity_poly.pdbx_seq_one_letter_code
_entity_poly.pdbx_strand_id
1 'polypeptide(L)'
;MTPLLALGGIVQAVGQIADDLITTDKERLDAELELRRLGLEERKVEADLVRGQLEVNRVEAASSSLFVAGWRPAIGWIGATALGYQFLAYPLLVWAWALLQARGLVPAGLQPPPMLDTDALWVVLSGMLGIAGLRTAEKVKGVAR
;
A
#
# COMPACT_ATOMS: atom_id res chain seq x y z
N MET A 1 45.81 -59.98 -23.04
CA MET A 1 44.46 -59.40 -22.87
C MET A 1 44.34 -59.01 -21.40
N THR A 2 44.53 -57.76 -20.96
CA THR A 2 43.41 -56.83 -20.68
C THR A 2 43.91 -55.53 -20.01
N PRO A 3 44.37 -54.52 -20.79
CA PRO A 3 44.45 -53.13 -20.29
C PRO A 3 43.40 -52.20 -20.94
N LEU A 4 42.79 -52.61 -22.06
CA LEU A 4 41.78 -51.81 -22.76
C LEU A 4 40.41 -51.75 -22.06
N LEU A 5 40.04 -52.77 -21.26
CA LEU A 5 38.74 -52.81 -20.58
C LEU A 5 38.64 -51.88 -19.36
N ALA A 6 39.77 -51.65 -18.66
CA ALA A 6 39.81 -50.75 -17.50
C ALA A 6 39.71 -49.27 -17.91
N LEU A 7 40.29 -48.91 -19.06
CA LEU A 7 40.19 -47.56 -19.62
C LEU A 7 38.77 -47.25 -20.11
N GLY A 8 38.06 -48.24 -20.68
CA GLY A 8 36.66 -48.08 -21.09
C GLY A 8 35.71 -47.79 -19.91
N GLY A 9 35.90 -48.46 -18.78
CA GLY A 9 35.08 -48.25 -17.58
C GLY A 9 35.28 -46.88 -16.94
N ILE A 10 36.51 -46.35 -16.92
CA ILE A 10 36.81 -45.02 -16.37
C ILE A 10 36.23 -43.91 -17.26
N VAL A 11 36.35 -44.04 -18.59
CA VAL A 11 35.75 -43.06 -19.52
C VAL A 11 34.23 -43.05 -19.41
N GLN A 12 33.59 -44.21 -19.22
CA GLN A 12 32.14 -44.32 -19.07
C GLN A 12 31.65 -43.72 -17.74
N ALA A 13 32.37 -43.93 -16.64
CA ALA A 13 32.06 -43.33 -15.35
C ALA A 13 32.22 -41.81 -15.36
N VAL A 14 33.26 -41.29 -16.02
CA VAL A 14 33.46 -39.85 -16.22
C VAL A 14 32.37 -39.25 -17.11
N GLY A 15 31.95 -39.97 -18.15
CA GLY A 15 30.82 -39.57 -19.00
C GLY A 15 29.51 -39.46 -18.23
N GLN A 16 29.20 -40.43 -17.36
CA GLN A 16 28.00 -40.42 -16.53
C GLN A 16 28.00 -39.29 -15.49
N ILE A 17 29.14 -39.04 -14.84
CA ILE A 17 29.25 -37.93 -13.87
C ILE A 17 29.14 -36.57 -14.56
N ALA A 18 29.71 -36.43 -15.76
CA ALA A 18 29.59 -35.20 -16.54
C ALA A 18 28.14 -34.98 -17.00
N ASP A 19 27.44 -36.03 -17.45
CA ASP A 19 26.03 -35.94 -17.86
C ASP A 19 25.13 -35.62 -16.66
N ASP A 20 25.33 -36.25 -15.50
CA ASP A 20 24.54 -35.99 -14.29
C ASP A 20 24.77 -34.59 -13.73
N LEU A 21 26.01 -34.10 -13.70
CA LEU A 21 26.32 -32.74 -13.23
C LEU A 21 25.76 -31.66 -14.17
N ILE A 22 25.92 -31.83 -15.49
CA ILE A 22 25.39 -30.90 -16.48
C ILE A 22 23.85 -30.92 -16.47
N THR A 23 23.24 -32.08 -16.30
CA THR A 23 21.78 -32.23 -16.19
C THR A 23 21.26 -31.56 -14.90
N THR A 24 21.95 -31.75 -13.77
CA THR A 24 21.59 -31.13 -12.48
C THR A 24 21.69 -29.60 -12.52
N ASP A 25 22.73 -29.05 -13.16
CA ASP A 25 22.88 -27.59 -13.30
C ASP A 25 21.83 -26.99 -14.25
N LYS A 26 21.47 -27.71 -15.31
CA LYS A 26 20.40 -27.29 -16.23
C LYS A 26 19.02 -27.31 -15.57
N GLU A 27 18.69 -28.35 -14.81
CA GLU A 27 17.43 -28.43 -14.06
C GLU A 27 17.32 -27.31 -13.02
N ARG A 28 18.43 -26.97 -12.33
CA ARG A 28 18.49 -25.81 -11.42
C ARG A 28 18.26 -24.49 -12.15
N LEU A 29 18.88 -24.32 -13.31
CA LEU A 29 18.72 -23.12 -14.14
C LEU A 29 17.27 -22.98 -14.64
N ASP A 30 16.67 -24.08 -15.08
CA ASP A 30 15.27 -24.13 -15.54
C ASP A 30 14.29 -23.82 -14.39
N ALA A 31 14.54 -24.37 -13.20
CA ALA A 31 13.76 -24.05 -12.00
C ALA A 31 13.90 -22.57 -11.59
N GLU A 32 15.11 -22.00 -11.68
CA GLU A 32 15.31 -20.57 -11.41
C GLU A 32 14.61 -19.68 -12.45
N LEU A 33 14.64 -20.07 -13.72
CA LEU A 33 13.92 -19.38 -14.80
C LEU A 33 12.41 -19.45 -14.61
N GLU A 34 11.88 -20.59 -14.19
CA GLU A 34 10.47 -20.78 -13.88
C GLU A 34 10.04 -19.92 -12.68
N LEU A 35 10.82 -19.91 -11.59
CA LEU A 35 10.59 -19.04 -10.43
C LEU A 35 10.60 -17.54 -10.82
N ARG A 36 11.54 -17.13 -11.67
CA ARG A 36 11.59 -15.76 -12.20
C ARG A 36 10.37 -15.44 -13.06
N ARG A 37 9.90 -16.38 -13.89
CA ARG A 37 8.69 -16.21 -14.71
C ARG A 37 7.45 -16.05 -13.83
N LEU A 38 7.27 -16.92 -12.83
CA LEU A 38 6.18 -16.82 -11.86
C LEU A 38 6.19 -15.47 -11.15
N GLY A 39 7.35 -15.00 -10.68
CA GLY A 39 7.48 -13.68 -10.05
C GLY A 39 7.19 -12.51 -11.01
N LEU A 40 7.46 -12.65 -12.31
CA LEU A 40 7.09 -11.66 -13.33
C LEU A 40 5.59 -11.69 -13.64
N GLU A 41 4.97 -12.86 -13.67
CA GLU A 41 3.52 -13.02 -13.86
C GLU A 41 2.74 -12.43 -12.68
N GLU A 42 3.17 -12.69 -11.45
CA GLU A 42 2.56 -12.12 -10.24
C GLU A 42 2.57 -10.57 -10.30
N ARG A 43 3.72 -9.98 -10.63
CA ARG A 43 3.84 -8.52 -10.80
C ARG A 43 2.97 -7.97 -11.93
N LYS A 44 2.80 -8.73 -13.02
CA LYS A 44 1.91 -8.32 -14.12
C LYS A 44 0.45 -8.35 -13.67
N VAL A 45 0.01 -9.39 -12.98
CA VAL A 45 -1.35 -9.48 -12.43
C VAL A 45 -1.61 -8.32 -11.48
N GLU A 46 -0.68 -8.00 -10.59
CA GLU A 46 -0.80 -6.84 -9.69
C GLU A 46 -0.88 -5.53 -10.48
N ALA A 47 -0.01 -5.33 -11.47
CA ALA A 47 -0.03 -4.14 -12.31
C ALA A 47 -1.34 -3.99 -13.09
N ASP A 48 -1.91 -5.10 -13.60
CA ASP A 48 -3.17 -5.09 -14.34
C ASP A 48 -4.36 -4.78 -13.43
N LEU A 49 -4.37 -5.27 -12.18
CA LEU A 49 -5.38 -4.90 -11.19
C LEU A 49 -5.33 -3.40 -10.87
N VAL A 50 -4.13 -2.86 -10.63
CA VAL A 50 -3.93 -1.43 -10.40
C VAL A 50 -4.37 -0.61 -11.62
N ARG A 51 -4.03 -1.07 -12.82
CA ARG A 51 -4.42 -0.41 -14.08
C ARG A 51 -5.93 -0.40 -14.26
N GLY A 52 -6.61 -1.51 -13.98
CA GLY A 52 -8.07 -1.59 -14.02
C GLY A 52 -8.73 -0.61 -13.06
N GLN A 53 -8.21 -0.48 -11.83
CA GLN A 53 -8.68 0.53 -10.89
C GLN A 53 -8.46 1.95 -11.44
N LEU A 54 -7.27 2.27 -11.96
CA LEU A 54 -6.99 3.59 -12.54
C LEU A 54 -7.92 3.95 -13.70
N GLU A 55 -8.29 2.97 -14.52
CA GLU A 55 -9.21 3.16 -15.64
C GLU A 55 -10.64 3.44 -15.17
N VAL A 56 -11.15 2.68 -14.21
CA VAL A 56 -12.45 2.96 -13.56
C VAL A 56 -12.44 4.36 -12.95
N ASN A 57 -11.39 4.70 -12.19
CA ASN A 57 -11.23 6.01 -11.57
C ASN A 57 -11.26 7.15 -12.59
N ARG A 58 -10.64 6.94 -13.75
CA ARG A 58 -10.60 7.92 -14.84
C ARG A 58 -11.98 8.10 -15.46
N VAL A 59 -12.72 7.02 -15.69
CA VAL A 59 -14.08 7.06 -16.22
C VAL A 59 -15.03 7.72 -15.23
N GLU A 60 -14.95 7.38 -13.95
CA GLU A 60 -15.72 8.02 -12.88
C GLU A 60 -15.45 9.52 -12.81
N ALA A 61 -14.18 9.92 -12.85
CA ALA A 61 -13.77 11.32 -12.83
C ALA A 61 -14.20 12.09 -14.09
N ALA A 62 -14.32 11.42 -15.24
CA ALA A 62 -14.82 12.01 -16.48
C ALA A 62 -16.35 12.01 -16.61
N SER A 63 -17.06 11.42 -15.65
CA SER A 63 -18.52 11.37 -15.64
C SER A 63 -19.14 12.76 -15.57
N SER A 64 -20.23 12.98 -16.32
CA SER A 64 -21.03 14.20 -16.25
C SER A 64 -21.86 14.32 -14.96
N SER A 65 -22.03 13.21 -14.23
CA SER A 65 -22.69 13.22 -12.93
C SER A 65 -21.77 13.76 -11.84
N LEU A 66 -22.15 14.89 -11.23
CA LEU A 66 -21.44 15.49 -10.10
C LEU A 66 -21.31 14.53 -8.91
N PHE A 67 -22.24 13.60 -8.74
CA PHE A 67 -22.16 12.61 -7.67
C PHE A 67 -21.06 11.56 -7.96
N VAL A 68 -20.92 11.14 -9.22
CA VAL A 68 -19.94 10.12 -9.63
C VAL A 68 -18.54 10.71 -9.76
N ALA A 69 -18.39 11.89 -10.37
CA ALA A 69 -17.09 12.54 -10.48
C ALA A 69 -16.64 13.22 -9.17
N GLY A 70 -17.60 13.67 -8.36
CA GLY A 70 -17.34 14.54 -7.22
C GLY A 70 -17.11 13.83 -5.89
N TRP A 71 -17.46 12.55 -5.73
CA TRP A 71 -17.39 11.90 -4.41
C TRP A 71 -15.96 11.86 -3.84
N ARG A 72 -14.93 11.61 -4.67
CA ARG A 72 -13.53 11.61 -4.22
C ARG A 72 -13.05 13.00 -3.80
N PRO A 73 -13.21 14.06 -4.62
CA PRO A 73 -12.96 15.43 -4.16
C PRO A 73 -13.75 15.78 -2.90
N ALA A 74 -15.03 15.40 -2.81
CA ALA A 74 -15.89 15.75 -1.68
C ALA A 74 -15.33 15.23 -0.35
N ILE A 75 -14.88 13.97 -0.30
CA ILE A 75 -14.23 13.41 0.90
C ILE A 75 -12.96 14.21 1.24
N GLY A 76 -12.17 14.60 0.23
CA GLY A 76 -10.97 15.43 0.43
C GLY A 76 -11.27 16.83 0.96
N TRP A 77 -12.30 17.49 0.42
CA TRP A 77 -12.73 18.81 0.88
C TRP A 77 -13.30 18.75 2.29
N ILE A 78 -14.06 17.70 2.63
CA ILE A 78 -14.54 17.47 3.99
C ILE A 78 -13.36 17.28 4.94
N GLY A 79 -12.37 16.47 4.57
CA GLY A 79 -11.15 16.26 5.36
C GLY A 79 -10.35 17.55 5.56
N ALA A 80 -10.13 18.33 4.49
CA ALA A 80 -9.44 19.62 4.55
C ALA A 80 -10.21 20.64 5.41
N THR A 81 -11.54 20.68 5.30
CA THR A 81 -12.41 21.54 6.11
C THR A 81 -12.35 21.14 7.57
N ALA A 82 -12.36 19.84 7.87
CA ALA A 82 -12.29 19.32 9.24
C ALA A 82 -10.94 19.64 9.89
N LEU A 83 -9.84 19.53 9.14
CA LEU A 83 -8.51 20.00 9.56
C LEU A 83 -8.48 21.51 9.81
N GLY A 84 -9.02 22.30 8.88
CA GLY A 84 -9.11 23.76 9.02
C GLY A 84 -9.94 24.16 10.24
N TYR A 85 -11.05 23.47 10.49
CA TYR A 85 -11.84 23.68 11.70
C TYR A 85 -11.02 23.33 12.95
N GLN A 86 -10.41 22.14 13.01
CA GLN A 86 -9.70 21.66 14.19
C GLN A 86 -8.49 22.53 14.57
N PHE A 87 -7.68 22.92 13.58
CA PHE A 87 -6.40 23.58 13.83
C PHE A 87 -6.44 25.10 13.70
N LEU A 88 -7.40 25.66 12.98
CA LEU A 88 -7.51 27.12 12.80
C LEU A 88 -8.76 27.67 13.48
N ALA A 89 -9.94 27.16 13.13
CA ALA A 89 -11.19 27.74 13.64
C ALA A 89 -11.39 27.48 15.13
N TYR A 90 -11.14 26.27 15.61
CA TYR A 90 -11.41 25.86 16.98
C TYR A 90 -10.61 26.67 18.01
N PRO A 91 -9.27 26.87 17.88
CA PRO A 91 -8.54 27.75 18.78
C PRO A 91 -9.07 29.19 18.79
N LEU A 92 -9.42 29.73 17.62
CA LEU A 92 -10.02 31.06 17.51
C LEU A 92 -11.39 31.14 18.17
N LEU A 93 -12.21 30.09 18.07
CA LEU A 93 -13.51 30.00 18.75
C LEU A 93 -13.33 29.95 20.27
N VAL A 94 -12.34 29.22 20.78
CA VAL A 94 -12.02 29.19 22.21
C VAL A 94 -11.57 30.57 22.69
N TRP A 95 -10.74 31.28 21.93
CA TRP A 95 -10.35 32.65 22.25
C TRP A 95 -11.54 33.61 22.24
N ALA A 96 -12.39 33.53 21.22
CA ALA A 96 -13.62 34.30 21.15
C ALA A 96 -14.55 34.00 22.34
N TRP A 97 -14.67 32.73 22.73
CA TRP A 97 -15.44 32.30 23.89
C TRP A 97 -14.94 32.92 25.19
N ALA A 98 -13.62 32.89 25.42
CA ALA A 98 -12.99 33.52 26.57
C ALA A 98 -13.24 35.04 26.60
N LEU A 99 -13.16 35.71 25.45
CA LEU A 99 -13.47 37.15 25.34
C LEU A 99 -14.95 37.45 25.61
N LEU A 100 -15.87 36.59 25.17
CA LEU A 100 -17.30 36.76 25.42
C LEU A 100 -17.66 36.53 26.90
N GLN A 101 -17.01 35.57 27.56
CA GLN A 101 -17.14 35.39 29.01
C GLN A 101 -16.59 36.60 29.78
N ALA A 102 -15.43 37.12 29.38
CA ALA A 102 -14.85 38.32 30.00
C ALA A 102 -15.74 39.57 29.86
N ARG A 103 -16.54 39.64 28.79
CA ARG A 103 -17.54 40.71 28.56
C ARG A 103 -18.90 40.45 29.21
N GLY A 104 -19.08 39.32 29.91
CA GLY A 104 -20.34 38.95 30.55
C GLY A 104 -21.47 38.57 29.58
N LEU A 105 -21.16 38.41 28.29
CA LEU A 105 -22.14 38.00 27.27
C LEU A 105 -22.41 36.49 27.29
N VAL A 106 -21.46 35.72 27.80
CA VAL A 106 -21.56 34.27 27.98
C VAL A 106 -21.35 33.94 29.46
N PRO A 107 -22.20 33.10 30.08
CA PRO A 107 -22.00 32.68 31.47
C PRO A 107 -20.66 31.95 31.66
N ALA A 108 -19.95 32.26 32.74
CA ALA A 108 -18.65 31.65 33.06
C ALA A 108 -18.70 30.12 33.24
N GLY A 109 -19.88 29.55 33.51
CA GLY A 109 -20.08 28.11 33.62
C GLY A 109 -20.35 27.40 32.29
N LEU A 110 -20.52 28.13 31.19
CA LEU A 110 -20.83 27.54 29.89
C LEU A 110 -19.53 27.05 29.23
N GLN A 111 -19.43 25.73 29.05
CA GLN A 111 -18.25 25.14 28.41
C GLN A 111 -18.16 25.56 26.94
N PRO A 112 -16.94 25.77 26.41
CA PRO A 112 -16.73 26.01 24.99
C PRO A 112 -17.24 24.82 24.16
N PRO A 113 -17.51 25.04 22.85
CA PRO A 113 -17.91 23.96 21.96
C PRO A 113 -16.95 22.76 22.05
N PRO A 114 -17.45 21.51 21.95
CA PRO A 114 -16.59 20.33 22.01
C PRO A 114 -15.66 20.26 20.78
N MET A 115 -14.48 19.67 20.99
CA MET A 115 -13.54 19.36 19.91
C MET A 115 -14.10 18.28 18.99
N LEU A 116 -13.67 18.27 17.72
CA LEU A 116 -13.92 17.12 16.86
C LEU A 116 -13.12 15.91 17.35
N ASP A 117 -13.70 14.73 17.15
CA ASP A 117 -13.01 13.47 17.38
C ASP A 117 -11.78 13.38 16.47
N THR A 118 -10.61 13.46 17.09
CA THR A 118 -9.34 13.53 16.39
C THR A 118 -8.93 12.16 15.85
N ASP A 119 -9.41 11.08 16.46
CA ASP A 119 -9.16 9.71 15.99
C ASP A 119 -9.91 9.45 14.69
N ALA A 120 -11.19 9.84 14.62
CA ALA A 120 -11.98 9.78 13.40
C ALA A 120 -11.36 10.60 12.26
N LEU A 121 -10.85 11.80 12.57
CA LEU A 121 -10.13 12.65 11.61
C LEU A 121 -8.90 11.94 11.05
N TRP A 122 -8.14 11.26 11.92
CA TRP A 122 -6.89 10.60 11.56
C TRP A 122 -7.10 9.33 10.74
N VAL A 123 -8.19 8.61 10.98
CA VAL A 123 -8.63 7.49 10.14
C VAL A 123 -8.92 7.96 8.70
N VAL A 124 -9.68 9.05 8.54
CA VAL A 124 -10.02 9.58 7.20
C VAL A 124 -8.77 10.04 6.46
N LEU A 125 -7.89 10.79 7.15
CA LEU A 125 -6.66 11.33 6.55
C LEU A 125 -5.67 10.23 6.16
N SER A 126 -5.43 9.26 7.04
CA SER A 126 -4.54 8.13 6.75
C SER A 126 -5.07 7.23 5.62
N GLY A 127 -6.39 7.08 5.53
CA GLY A 127 -7.05 6.38 4.42
C GLY A 127 -6.86 7.09 3.08
N MET A 128 -7.04 8.41 3.04
CA MET A 128 -6.88 9.20 1.81
C MET A 128 -5.43 9.36 1.35
N LEU A 129 -4.50 9.52 2.29
CA LEU A 129 -3.06 9.67 1.99
C LEU A 129 -2.39 8.33 1.64
N GLY A 130 -3.14 7.21 1.67
CA GLY A 130 -2.61 5.87 1.41
C GLY A 130 -1.67 5.35 2.49
N ILE A 131 -1.48 6.10 3.58
CA ILE A 131 -0.60 5.73 4.71
C ILE A 131 -1.20 4.53 5.47
N ALA A 132 -2.52 4.39 5.46
CA ALA A 132 -3.18 3.18 5.99
C ALA A 132 -2.71 1.89 5.30
N GLY A 133 -2.38 1.95 4.00
CA GLY A 133 -1.85 0.81 3.23
C GLY A 133 -0.41 0.44 3.59
N LEU A 134 0.41 1.43 3.98
CA LEU A 134 1.79 1.19 4.41
C LEU A 134 1.86 0.29 5.65
N ARG A 135 0.91 0.43 6.58
CA ARG A 135 0.79 -0.42 7.76
C ARG A 135 0.48 -1.87 7.41
N THR A 136 -0.36 -2.10 6.39
CA THR A 136 -0.65 -3.44 5.86
C THR A 136 0.58 -4.01 5.17
N ALA A 137 1.31 -3.19 4.40
CA ALA A 137 2.55 -3.61 3.74
C ALA A 137 3.65 -3.99 4.75
N GLU A 138 3.77 -3.25 5.86
CA GLU A 138 4.68 -3.59 6.96
C GLU A 138 4.31 -4.91 7.64
N LYS A 139 3.01 -5.18 7.79
CA LYS A 139 2.51 -6.41 8.40
C LYS A 139 2.69 -7.63 7.49
N VAL A 140 2.46 -7.48 6.19
CA VAL A 140 2.73 -8.50 5.17
C VAL A 140 4.24 -8.79 5.07
N LYS A 141 5.08 -7.77 5.20
CA LYS A 141 6.55 -7.92 5.24
C LYS A 141 7.08 -8.42 6.60
N GLY A 142 6.21 -8.65 7.59
CA GLY A 142 6.60 -9.15 8.91
C GLY A 142 7.43 -8.17 9.75
N VAL A 143 7.43 -6.88 9.41
CA VAL A 143 8.24 -5.84 10.06
C VAL A 143 7.49 -5.20 11.24
N ALA A 144 6.16 -5.10 11.15
CA ALA A 144 5.30 -4.66 12.25
C ALA A 144 4.46 -5.85 12.77
N ARG A 145 4.62 -6.19 14.06
CA ARG A 145 3.75 -7.15 14.77
C ARG A 145 2.46 -6.48 15.23
#